data_AF-A0A1Z9C1T6-F1
#
_entry.id   AF-A0A1Z9C1T6-F1
#
_cell.length_a   1.000
_cell.length_b   1.000
_cell.length_c   1.000
_cell.angle_alpha   90.00
_cell.angle_beta   90.00
_cell.angle_gamma   90.00
#
_symmetry.space_group_name_H-M   'P 1'
#
loop_
_entity.id
_entity.type
_entity.pdbx_description
1 polymer ?
#
loop_
_entity_poly.entity_id
_entity_poly.type
_entity_poly.pdbx_seq_one_letter_code
_entity_poly.pdbx_strand_id
1 'polypeptide(L)'
;MAAKAPGGKKRPRRKRKLRLSLRQNKIKKADTYTDALGWSTDVGRTLEDAPKAKEPETINIQCDMCGSMLKIRKPSRARYSVTCTYPECGNVMNFD
;
A
#
# COMPACT_ATOMS: atom_id res chain seq x y z
N MET A 1 61.33 -48.86 13.78
CA MET A 1 60.96 -47.94 14.88
C MET A 1 59.96 -46.94 14.29
N ALA A 2 58.70 -46.81 14.68
CA ALA A 2 57.95 -47.21 15.86
C ALA A 2 56.59 -47.84 15.47
N ALA A 3 56.07 -48.71 16.34
CA ALA A 3 54.82 -49.43 16.17
C ALA A 3 53.61 -48.48 16.16
N LYS A 4 52.67 -48.71 15.22
CA LYS A 4 51.36 -48.04 15.23
C LYS A 4 50.52 -48.70 16.33
N ALA A 5 50.13 -47.91 17.33
CA ALA A 5 49.43 -48.41 18.52
C ALA A 5 48.17 -49.23 18.15
N PRO A 6 47.87 -50.32 18.88
CA PRO A 6 46.69 -51.13 18.62
C PRO A 6 45.43 -50.30 18.85
N GLY A 7 44.53 -50.29 17.87
CA GLY A 7 43.29 -49.54 17.90
C GLY A 7 42.41 -49.93 19.08
N GLY A 8 42.49 -49.13 20.16
CA GLY A 8 41.69 -49.32 21.35
C GLY A 8 40.19 -49.20 21.06
N LYS A 9 39.42 -50.19 21.56
CA LYS A 9 37.96 -50.27 21.50
C LYS A 9 37.30 -48.92 21.86
N LYS A 10 36.57 -48.33 20.91
CA LYS A 10 35.72 -47.16 21.18
C LYS A 10 34.62 -47.57 22.15
N ARG A 11 34.67 -47.07 23.40
CA ARG A 11 33.61 -47.29 24.39
C ARG A 11 32.30 -46.70 23.85
N PRO A 12 31.17 -47.41 23.90
CA PRO A 12 29.90 -46.84 23.46
C PRO A 12 29.56 -45.64 24.35
N ARG A 13 29.38 -44.47 23.72
CA ARG A 13 29.00 -43.24 24.43
C ARG A 13 27.62 -43.48 25.05
N ARG A 14 27.54 -43.59 26.38
CA ARG A 14 26.26 -43.63 27.10
C ARG A 14 25.50 -42.36 26.72
N LYS A 15 24.43 -42.50 25.93
CA LYS A 15 23.52 -41.38 25.67
C LYS A 15 22.87 -41.03 27.00
N ARG A 16 23.25 -39.87 27.57
CA ARG A 16 22.55 -39.30 28.72
C ARG A 16 21.10 -39.12 28.28
N LYS A 17 20.18 -39.87 28.89
CA LYS A 17 18.74 -39.66 28.67
C LYS A 17 18.42 -38.30 29.29
N LEU A 18 18.29 -37.29 28.44
CA LEU A 18 17.80 -35.99 28.86
C LEU A 18 16.36 -36.21 29.33
N ARG A 19 16.15 -36.28 30.65
CA ARG A 19 14.79 -36.20 31.19
C ARG A 19 14.41 -34.74 31.07
N LEU A 20 13.83 -34.39 29.93
CA LEU A 20 13.20 -33.11 29.72
C LEU A 20 11.99 -33.09 30.67
N SER A 21 12.20 -32.71 31.93
CA SER A 21 11.08 -32.31 32.76
C SER A 21 10.49 -31.09 32.08
N LEU A 22 9.22 -31.18 31.69
CA LEU A 22 8.47 -30.06 31.15
C LEU A 22 8.60 -28.94 32.19
N ARG A 23 9.40 -27.92 31.91
CA ARG A 23 9.87 -26.99 32.95
C ARG A 23 8.76 -26.05 33.45
N GLN A 24 7.52 -26.22 33.00
CA GLN A 24 6.38 -25.40 33.42
C GLN A 24 5.09 -26.23 33.34
N ASN A 25 4.55 -26.64 34.50
CA ASN A 25 3.27 -27.35 34.61
C ASN A 25 2.04 -26.43 34.48
N LYS A 26 2.25 -25.13 34.22
CA LYS A 26 1.19 -24.13 34.09
C LYS A 26 1.61 -23.10 33.05
N ILE A 27 0.92 -23.08 31.91
CA ILE A 27 0.92 -21.96 30.98
C ILE A 27 0.31 -20.78 31.74
N LYS A 28 1.11 -19.74 32.00
CA LYS A 28 0.59 -18.49 32.55
C LYS A 28 -0.24 -17.85 31.44
N LYS A 29 -1.54 -17.71 31.66
CA LYS A 29 -2.41 -16.96 30.74
C LYS A 29 -1.98 -15.50 30.71
N ALA A 30 -1.26 -15.13 29.65
CA ALA A 30 -1.63 -14.10 28.69
C ALA A 30 -0.42 -13.90 27.79
N ASP A 31 -0.31 -14.71 26.73
CA ASP A 31 0.49 -14.32 25.58
C ASP A 31 -0.22 -13.12 24.95
N THR A 32 0.17 -11.91 25.36
CA THR A 32 -0.15 -10.69 24.61
C THR A 32 0.78 -10.63 23.40
N TYR A 33 0.70 -11.65 22.55
CA TYR A 33 1.30 -11.67 21.24
C TYR A 33 0.35 -10.89 20.33
N THR A 34 0.61 -9.59 20.20
CA THR A 34 -0.07 -8.75 19.21
C THR A 34 0.57 -9.02 17.85
N ASP A 35 0.22 -10.15 17.25
CA ASP A 35 0.48 -10.34 15.83
C ASP A 35 -0.41 -9.41 15.01
N ALA A 36 0.19 -8.87 13.95
CA ALA A 36 -0.44 -8.20 12.84
C ALA A 36 -1.38 -7.03 13.15
N LEU A 37 -0.85 -5.80 13.06
CA LEU A 37 -1.47 -4.75 12.23
C LEU A 37 -0.35 -3.90 11.60
N GLY A 38 0.17 -4.36 10.46
CA GLY A 38 1.15 -3.67 9.63
C GLY A 38 0.61 -2.46 8.85
N TRP A 39 -0.60 -2.01 9.16
CA TRP A 39 -1.09 -0.70 8.76
C TRP A 39 -1.63 0.00 10.01
N SER A 40 -0.88 1.04 10.41
CA SER A 40 -1.13 1.98 11.49
C SER A 40 -2.59 2.04 11.97
N THR A 41 -2.86 1.40 13.10
CA THR A 41 -3.93 1.85 13.99
C THR A 41 -3.35 2.91 14.91
N ASP A 42 -3.23 4.13 14.38
CA ASP A 42 -3.11 5.33 15.21
C ASP A 42 -4.39 5.45 16.05
N VAL A 43 -4.33 4.88 17.25
CA VAL A 43 -5.33 5.04 18.30
C VAL A 43 -5.39 6.52 18.70
N GLY A 44 -6.38 7.25 18.16
CA GLY A 44 -6.74 8.57 18.69
C GLY A 44 -6.55 9.76 17.77
N ARG A 45 -6.44 9.57 16.44
CA ARG A 45 -6.77 10.65 15.50
C ARG A 45 -8.14 10.35 14.92
N THR A 46 -9.14 11.12 15.33
CA THR A 46 -10.40 11.23 14.59
C THR A 46 -10.04 11.52 13.14
N LEU A 47 -10.21 10.53 12.27
CA LEU A 47 -10.19 10.72 10.83
C LEU A 47 -11.37 11.64 10.53
N GLU A 48 -11.15 12.95 10.59
CA GLU A 48 -12.01 13.90 9.91
C GLU A 48 -12.07 13.42 8.46
N ASP A 49 -13.29 13.11 8.00
CA ASP A 49 -13.57 12.61 6.66
C ASP A 49 -12.68 13.34 5.65
N ALA A 50 -11.82 12.58 4.98
CA ALA A 50 -10.94 13.11 3.95
C ALA A 50 -11.79 13.97 3.01
N PRO A 51 -11.33 15.18 2.65
CA PRO A 51 -12.16 16.13 1.92
C PRO A 51 -12.72 15.44 0.67
N LYS A 52 -14.06 15.36 0.60
CA LYS A 52 -14.77 14.81 -0.56
C LYS A 52 -14.11 15.34 -1.81
N ALA A 53 -13.64 14.43 -2.67
CA ALA A 53 -12.97 14.79 -3.90
C ALA A 53 -13.88 15.77 -4.66
N LYS A 54 -13.40 17.01 -4.85
CA LYS A 54 -14.18 18.05 -5.52
C LYS A 54 -14.57 17.50 -6.88
N GLU A 55 -15.87 17.41 -7.12
CA GLU A 55 -16.38 17.03 -8.43
C GLU A 55 -15.82 17.98 -9.49
N PRO A 56 -15.56 17.48 -10.71
CA PRO A 56 -14.94 18.29 -11.75
C PRO A 56 -15.83 19.50 -12.05
N GLU A 57 -15.35 20.70 -11.72
CA GLU A 57 -16.02 21.96 -12.02
C GLU A 57 -16.26 22.03 -13.54
N THR A 58 -17.52 22.18 -13.97
CA THR A 58 -17.85 22.35 -15.39
C THR A 58 -17.92 23.83 -15.73
N ILE A 59 -17.18 24.24 -16.74
CA ILE A 59 -17.13 25.61 -17.25
C ILE A 59 -18.00 25.65 -18.51
N ASN A 60 -18.85 26.69 -18.60
CA ASN A 60 -19.63 26.97 -19.79
C ASN A 60 -18.94 28.07 -20.60
N ILE A 61 -18.55 27.77 -21.84
CA ILE A 61 -17.85 28.69 -22.74
C ILE A 61 -18.70 28.90 -23.98
N GLN A 62 -18.85 30.14 -24.44
CA GLN A 62 -19.53 30.45 -25.69
C GLN A 62 -18.53 30.35 -26.86
N CYS A 63 -18.93 29.70 -27.95
CA CYS A 63 -18.20 29.67 -29.22
C CYS A 63 -18.29 31.04 -29.94
N ASP A 64 -17.17 31.65 -30.31
CA ASP A 64 -17.16 32.94 -31.02
C ASP A 64 -17.79 32.87 -32.42
N MET A 65 -17.58 31.76 -33.13
CA MET A 65 -18.04 31.58 -34.51
C MET A 65 -19.52 31.19 -34.59
N CYS A 66 -20.02 30.48 -33.59
CA CYS A 66 -21.29 29.75 -33.68
C CYS A 66 -22.26 30.05 -32.53
N GLY A 67 -21.82 30.80 -31.52
CA GLY A 67 -22.64 31.21 -30.37
C GLY A 67 -23.10 30.08 -29.46
N SER A 68 -22.73 28.83 -29.74
CA SER A 68 -23.14 27.68 -28.95
C SER A 68 -22.49 27.69 -27.56
N MET A 69 -23.25 27.29 -26.54
CA MET A 69 -22.75 27.11 -25.18
C MET A 69 -22.12 25.72 -25.03
N LEU A 70 -20.81 25.68 -24.83
CA LEU A 70 -20.01 24.48 -24.64
C LEU A 70 -19.89 24.20 -23.14
N LYS A 71 -20.34 23.03 -22.70
CA LYS A 71 -20.17 22.56 -21.32
C LYS A 71 -18.94 21.66 -21.22
N ILE A 72 -17.84 22.21 -20.72
CA ILE A 72 -16.52 21.54 -20.70
C ILE A 72 -16.09 21.31 -19.25
N ARG A 73 -15.46 20.17 -18.98
CA ARG A 73 -14.85 19.92 -17.66
C ARG A 73 -13.60 20.78 -17.51
N LYS A 74 -13.40 21.36 -16.34
CA LYS A 74 -12.22 22.17 -16.05
C LYS A 74 -10.95 21.36 -16.31
N PRO A 75 -10.11 21.78 -17.28
CA PRO A 75 -8.84 21.12 -17.52
C PRO A 75 -7.89 21.40 -16.35
N SER A 76 -7.03 20.43 -16.03
CA SER A 76 -6.03 20.57 -14.97
C SER A 76 -4.81 21.39 -15.38
N ARG A 77 -4.65 21.64 -16.69
CA ARG A 77 -3.56 22.45 -17.25
C ARG A 77 -4.00 23.90 -17.40
N ALA A 78 -3.07 24.83 -17.23
CA ALA A 78 -3.31 26.27 -17.42
C ALA A 78 -3.70 26.61 -18.87
N ARG A 79 -3.01 25.99 -19.84
CA ARG A 79 -3.23 26.20 -21.28
C ARG A 79 -4.02 25.06 -21.88
N TYR A 80 -5.11 25.36 -22.56
CA TYR A 80 -5.94 24.35 -23.22
C TYR A 80 -6.68 24.90 -24.42
N SER A 81 -6.86 24.06 -25.42
CA SER A 81 -7.71 24.34 -26.56
C SER A 81 -9.06 23.63 -26.43
N VAL A 82 -10.10 24.30 -26.89
CA VAL A 82 -11.47 23.82 -26.92
C VAL A 82 -11.91 23.75 -28.37
N THR A 83 -12.28 22.55 -28.81
CA THR A 83 -12.93 22.34 -30.10
C THR A 83 -14.45 22.48 -29.93
N CYS A 84 -15.09 23.17 -30.87
CA CYS A 84 -16.55 23.25 -30.89
C CYS A 84 -17.17 21.85 -31.11
N THR A 85 -18.25 21.54 -30.40
CA THR A 85 -18.98 20.26 -30.53
C THR A 85 -19.68 20.12 -31.89
N TYR A 86 -19.95 21.23 -32.56
CA TYR A 86 -20.57 21.22 -33.88
C TYR A 86 -19.51 21.01 -34.97
N PRO A 87 -19.56 19.89 -35.72
CA PRO A 87 -18.56 19.56 -36.74
C PRO A 87 -18.57 20.57 -37.91
N GLU A 88 -19.71 21.21 -38.16
CA GLU A 88 -19.87 22.26 -39.17
C GLU A 88 -19.05 23.52 -38.87
N CYS A 89 -18.80 23.80 -37.58
CA CYS A 89 -18.10 25.01 -37.17
C CYS A 89 -16.58 24.81 -37.12
N GLY A 90 -16.10 23.63 -36.70
CA GLY A 90 -14.68 23.27 -36.67
C GLY A 90 -13.75 24.20 -35.86
N ASN A 91 -14.29 25.18 -35.13
CA ASN A 91 -13.51 26.22 -34.49
C ASN A 91 -12.72 25.68 -33.29
N VAL A 92 -11.47 26.11 -33.17
CA VAL A 92 -10.57 25.77 -32.07
C VAL A 92 -10.24 27.04 -31.30
N MET A 93 -10.81 27.18 -30.11
CA MET A 93 -10.53 28.30 -29.21
C MET A 93 -9.36 27.94 -28.30
N ASN A 94 -8.30 28.74 -28.30
CA ASN A 94 -7.13 28.51 -27.46
C ASN A 94 -7.15 29.44 -26.25
N PHE A 95 -7.14 28.87 -25.05
CA PHE A 95 -7.05 29.59 -23.79
C PHE A 95 -5.63 29.41 -23.24
N ASP A 96 -4.87 30.51 -23.19
CA ASP A 96 -3.48 30.55 -22.66
C ASP A 96 -3.45 30.92 -21.17
#